data_AF-A0A6C0LLM4-F1
#
_entry.id   AF-A0A6C0LLM4-F1
#
_cell.length_a   1.000
_cell.length_b   1.000
_cell.length_c   1.000
_cell.angle_alpha   90.00
_cell.angle_beta   90.00
_cell.angle_gamma   90.00
#
_symmetry.space_group_name_H-M   'P 1'
#
loop_
_entity.id
_entity.type
_entity.pdbx_description
1 polymer ?
#
loop_
_entity_poly.entity_id
_entity_poly.type
_entity_poly.pdbx_seq_one_letter_code
_entity_poly.pdbx_strand_id
1 'polypeptide(L)'
;MLCMEGKNKNNSIYGGYFKKDINKSNIITLSENEWNNPFTPEVMKRIKYYTNNISTDVPIKTKDIKYTMPYTEKSGFVRNTCHKGQRKLFLTELQALSLYPEVEYVIYAGSAPSRKSYIYHHLFPNTKFIYVDPVEFNIEVGTINDFLYKPFRPITDATTMYDSKDTKIIWLYDNYVMEDGKGVYDIVAVKRKTLDRGNHMYEIYDINKKKATYVDRFNKDMKKWKKTIYDIEDDESSIEGYRKIITNSSYRFFLIQGFMTISLSSILNKILKGKKVAFWSDIRTSIHRPETPTDVDIVWNTSQCHNWISNLKPHYYMLKFRIPFYNMPDFEKAIIERKDIINNDIEYGKNNYNIDFIENYRNKKFEWLKGDIYIQCYAPVTSTECRLIGEYDENDTTEVFDMNLHENRMFFFNNIQREFAYYKNSYLTKDFYMNSNVDCMMEIGIWEEYKKIYKDFDIRKGISILNKVAGDCKKSQRQTWENYRKFMIERYPWMKNKILQ
;
A
#
# COMPACT_ATOMS: atom_id res chain seq x y z
N MET A 1 60.96 27.83 -4.21
CA MET A 1 60.43 26.57 -3.67
C MET A 1 59.34 26.94 -2.66
N LEU A 2 58.07 26.72 -3.05
CA LEU A 2 56.79 26.72 -2.28
C LEU A 2 56.45 27.99 -1.47
N CYS A 3 55.51 28.84 -1.94
CA CYS A 3 54.02 28.75 -1.82
C CYS A 3 53.51 29.14 -0.42
N MET A 4 52.99 30.37 -0.23
CA MET A 4 51.58 30.82 -0.44
C MET A 4 50.66 30.37 0.71
N GLU A 5 49.72 31.14 1.27
CA GLU A 5 49.20 32.50 1.02
C GLU A 5 48.30 32.90 2.21
N GLY A 6 48.02 34.19 2.36
CA GLY A 6 47.21 34.75 3.44
C GLY A 6 46.00 35.56 2.98
N LYS A 7 45.07 35.70 3.92
CA LYS A 7 44.27 36.90 4.27
C LYS A 7 43.27 37.52 3.26
N ASN A 8 42.00 37.39 3.67
CA ASN A 8 41.03 38.45 4.02
C ASN A 8 40.20 39.25 2.98
N LYS A 9 38.91 39.36 3.37
CA LYS A 9 38.00 40.54 3.42
C LYS A 9 36.87 40.73 2.36
N ASN A 10 35.64 40.51 2.87
CA ASN A 10 34.48 41.43 2.97
C ASN A 10 33.49 41.68 1.80
N ASN A 11 32.21 41.76 2.24
CA ASN A 11 30.98 42.37 1.69
C ASN A 11 30.17 41.49 0.70
N SER A 12 28.83 41.32 0.77
CA SER A 12 27.76 41.97 1.54
C SER A 12 26.39 41.22 1.41
N ILE A 13 25.69 41.04 2.54
CA ILE A 13 24.26 41.39 2.86
C ILE A 13 23.11 40.97 1.90
N TYR A 14 22.16 40.12 2.36
CA TYR A 14 20.76 40.45 2.75
C TYR A 14 19.85 39.22 3.02
N GLY A 15 19.17 39.24 4.20
CA GLY A 15 17.83 38.67 4.50
C GLY A 15 17.71 37.13 4.64
N GLY A 16 17.23 36.50 5.71
CA GLY A 16 16.30 36.97 6.75
C GLY A 16 15.00 36.13 6.74
N TYR A 17 14.96 35.11 7.61
CA TYR A 17 13.81 34.56 8.33
C TYR A 17 12.71 33.67 7.69
N PHE A 18 12.60 32.48 8.32
CA PHE A 18 11.44 31.60 8.61
C PHE A 18 10.53 31.09 7.48
N LYS A 19 10.56 29.76 7.28
CA LYS A 19 9.37 28.91 7.44
C LYS A 19 9.72 27.69 8.29
N LYS A 20 8.94 27.53 9.37
CA LYS A 20 8.94 26.41 10.33
C LYS A 20 8.77 25.09 9.59
N ASP A 21 9.42 24.01 10.05
CA ASP A 21 8.74 22.74 10.33
C ASP A 21 9.66 21.72 11.05
N ILE A 22 9.06 21.13 12.11
CA ILE A 22 9.48 19.99 12.95
C ILE A 22 10.84 20.13 13.68
N ASN A 23 10.78 20.24 15.01
CA ASN A 23 11.91 20.20 15.94
C ASN A 23 12.90 19.05 15.62
N LYS A 24 14.03 19.38 14.96
CA LYS A 24 15.22 18.50 14.84
C LYS A 24 15.90 18.21 16.19
N SER A 25 15.47 18.83 17.28
CA SER A 25 16.11 18.77 18.60
C SER A 25 15.97 17.43 19.34
N ASN A 26 15.22 16.45 18.82
CA ASN A 26 14.97 15.16 19.48
C ASN A 26 15.43 13.91 18.70
N ILE A 27 16.07 14.07 17.53
CA ILE A 27 16.55 12.93 16.73
C ILE A 27 17.97 12.59 17.16
N ILE A 28 18.20 11.36 17.62
CA ILE A 28 19.52 10.87 18.03
C ILE A 28 20.08 9.98 16.91
N THR A 29 21.15 10.44 16.26
CA THR A 29 21.86 9.74 15.17
C THR A 29 23.08 8.97 15.71
N LEU A 30 23.25 7.72 15.26
CA LEU A 30 24.44 6.90 15.57
C LEU A 30 25.63 7.31 14.68
N SER A 31 26.86 7.32 15.22
CA SER A 31 28.05 7.84 14.54
C SER A 31 28.63 6.93 13.44
N GLU A 32 29.33 7.52 12.47
CA GLU A 32 29.93 6.84 11.31
C GLU A 32 31.17 5.94 11.60
N ASN A 33 31.80 5.94 12.78
CA ASN A 33 33.04 5.16 12.99
C ASN A 33 32.85 3.66 13.31
N GLU A 34 31.71 3.08 12.91
CA GLU A 34 31.14 1.86 13.48
C GLU A 34 30.96 0.69 12.46
N TRP A 35 31.54 0.81 11.27
CA TRP A 35 31.05 0.16 10.04
C TRP A 35 31.29 -1.36 9.88
N ASN A 36 32.02 -2.00 10.78
CA ASN A 36 32.25 -3.45 10.74
C ASN A 36 31.57 -4.22 11.89
N ASN A 37 30.87 -3.53 12.79
CA ASN A 37 30.18 -4.19 13.91
C ASN A 37 28.84 -3.50 14.21
N PRO A 38 27.69 -4.09 13.82
CA PRO A 38 26.36 -3.54 14.13
C PRO A 38 26.03 -3.54 15.63
N PHE A 39 26.94 -4.00 16.50
CA PHE A 39 26.80 -4.07 17.95
C PHE A 39 27.69 -3.06 18.66
N THR A 40 27.68 -1.82 18.18
CA THR A 40 28.42 -0.77 18.87
C THR A 40 27.86 -0.54 20.27
N PRO A 41 28.66 0.02 21.19
CA PRO A 41 28.19 0.26 22.55
C PRO A 41 26.85 1.03 22.59
N GLU A 42 26.64 1.97 21.66
CA GLU A 42 25.39 2.73 21.58
C GLU A 42 24.23 1.90 21.01
N VAL A 43 24.43 1.11 19.94
CA VAL A 43 23.38 0.18 19.47
C VAL A 43 23.02 -0.83 20.56
N MET A 44 24.00 -1.41 21.24
CA MET A 44 23.78 -2.34 22.34
C MET A 44 23.06 -1.71 23.52
N LYS A 45 23.32 -0.43 23.82
CA LYS A 45 22.57 0.33 24.83
C LYS A 45 21.11 0.47 24.43
N ARG A 46 20.79 0.67 23.15
CA ARG A 46 19.40 0.76 22.66
C ARG A 46 18.70 -0.59 22.64
N ILE A 47 19.36 -1.66 22.21
CA ILE A 47 18.84 -3.02 22.34
C ILE A 47 18.53 -3.31 23.82
N LYS A 48 19.46 -2.99 24.73
CA LYS A 48 19.22 -3.10 26.18
C LYS A 48 18.03 -2.25 26.63
N TYR A 49 17.89 -1.03 26.14
CA TYR A 49 16.74 -0.18 26.49
C TYR A 49 15.40 -0.83 26.08
N TYR A 50 15.25 -1.24 24.82
CA TYR A 50 13.99 -1.83 24.33
C TYR A 50 13.69 -3.21 24.92
N THR A 51 14.73 -3.98 25.27
CA THR A 51 14.58 -5.29 25.91
C THR A 51 14.35 -5.20 27.42
N ASN A 52 14.74 -4.08 28.06
CA ASN A 52 14.61 -3.91 29.50
C ASN A 52 13.39 -3.11 29.93
N ASN A 53 12.77 -2.36 29.02
CA ASN A 53 11.64 -1.50 29.32
C ASN A 53 10.43 -1.92 28.50
N ILE A 54 9.26 -1.94 29.14
CA ILE A 54 8.00 -2.02 28.41
C ILE A 54 7.82 -0.68 27.69
N SER A 55 7.82 -0.71 26.37
CA SER A 55 7.56 0.46 25.55
C SER A 55 6.09 0.85 25.66
N THR A 56 5.83 2.15 25.74
CA THR A 56 4.47 2.72 25.73
C THR A 56 4.10 3.29 24.36
N ASP A 57 5.09 3.57 23.53
CA ASP A 57 4.92 4.33 22.29
C ASP A 57 5.13 3.39 21.10
N VAL A 58 4.03 2.85 20.58
CA VAL A 58 4.06 2.04 19.36
C VAL A 58 4.18 3.00 18.17
N PRO A 59 5.22 2.90 17.32
CA PRO A 59 5.37 3.81 16.19
C PRO A 59 4.31 3.49 15.13
N ILE A 60 3.48 4.47 14.78
CA ILE A 60 2.45 4.33 13.74
C ILE A 60 2.89 5.03 12.46
N LYS A 61 3.59 6.16 12.60
CA LYS A 61 4.16 6.97 11.52
C LYS A 61 5.68 6.93 11.58
N THR A 62 6.34 7.17 10.45
CA THR A 62 7.81 7.21 10.41
C THR A 62 8.38 8.29 11.33
N LYS A 63 7.67 9.41 11.48
CA LYS A 63 8.04 10.49 12.40
C LYS A 63 7.98 10.12 13.89
N ASP A 64 7.25 9.05 14.25
CA ASP A 64 7.20 8.54 15.62
C ASP A 64 8.47 7.76 16.00
N ILE A 65 9.28 7.38 15.00
CA ILE A 65 10.57 6.73 15.22
C ILE A 65 11.58 7.77 15.71
N LYS A 66 11.91 7.68 17.01
CA LYS A 66 12.77 8.64 17.72
C LYS A 66 14.26 8.56 17.34
N TYR A 67 14.69 7.44 16.76
CA TYR A 67 16.11 7.16 16.48
C TYR A 67 16.35 6.89 15.00
N THR A 68 17.56 7.19 14.54
CA THR A 68 18.03 6.90 13.18
C THR A 68 19.27 6.03 13.25
N MET A 69 19.43 5.16 12.25
CA MET A 69 20.64 4.37 12.04
C MET A 69 21.01 4.46 10.57
N PRO A 70 22.25 4.87 10.22
CA PRO A 70 22.70 4.89 8.84
C PRO A 70 22.46 3.54 8.15
N TYR A 71 21.87 3.56 6.96
CA TYR A 71 21.63 2.35 6.19
C TYR A 71 22.94 1.63 5.85
N THR A 72 22.92 0.30 5.93
CA THR A 72 24.00 -0.57 5.45
C THR A 72 23.41 -1.80 4.78
N GLU A 73 23.93 -2.20 3.61
CA GLU A 73 23.46 -3.38 2.89
C GLU A 73 23.62 -4.69 3.68
N LYS A 74 24.68 -4.80 4.50
CA LYS A 74 25.01 -5.99 5.29
C LYS A 74 24.94 -5.72 6.79
N SER A 75 23.72 -5.46 7.25
CA SER A 75 23.46 -5.08 8.64
C SER A 75 23.77 -6.16 9.69
N GLY A 76 23.93 -7.43 9.32
CA GLY A 76 24.21 -8.55 10.24
C GLY A 76 23.09 -8.92 11.23
N PHE A 77 22.07 -8.08 11.41
CA PHE A 77 20.90 -8.38 12.25
C PHE A 77 20.08 -9.56 11.72
N VAL A 78 19.74 -10.48 12.63
CA VAL A 78 18.71 -11.50 12.39
C VAL A 78 17.35 -10.87 12.64
N ARG A 79 16.45 -11.02 11.67
CA ARG A 79 15.10 -10.43 11.69
C ARG A 79 14.08 -11.55 11.73
N ASN A 80 13.10 -11.48 12.63
CA ASN A 80 12.11 -12.53 12.87
C ASN A 80 10.68 -12.07 12.58
N THR A 81 10.51 -11.23 11.55
CA THR A 81 9.17 -10.76 11.14
C THR A 81 8.48 -11.76 10.20
N CYS A 82 7.17 -11.95 10.39
CA CYS A 82 6.33 -12.73 9.48
C CYS A 82 5.75 -11.77 8.44
N HIS A 83 6.20 -11.86 7.19
CA HIS A 83 5.58 -11.13 6.11
C HIS A 83 4.20 -11.71 5.79
N LYS A 84 3.16 -10.87 5.89
CA LYS A 84 1.79 -11.25 5.52
C LYS A 84 1.19 -10.22 4.57
N GLY A 85 1.43 -10.36 3.26
CA GLY A 85 1.01 -9.39 2.25
C GLY A 85 -0.47 -8.97 2.37
N GLN A 86 -1.41 -9.92 2.44
CA GLN A 86 -2.84 -9.60 2.53
C GLN A 86 -3.24 -8.95 3.87
N ARG A 87 -2.67 -9.41 4.99
CA ARG A 87 -2.96 -8.81 6.32
C ARG A 87 -2.39 -7.40 6.42
N LYS A 88 -1.14 -7.21 5.96
CA LYS A 88 -0.47 -5.91 5.85
C LYS A 88 -1.36 -4.92 5.11
N LEU A 89 -1.81 -5.30 3.90
CA LEU A 89 -2.66 -4.44 3.09
C LEU A 89 -4.01 -4.18 3.76
N PHE A 90 -4.62 -5.21 4.38
CA PHE A 90 -5.91 -5.03 5.07
C PHE A 90 -5.82 -3.97 6.16
N LEU A 91 -4.80 -4.08 7.01
CA LEU A 91 -4.66 -3.22 8.18
C LEU A 91 -4.38 -1.78 7.76
N THR A 92 -3.58 -1.56 6.71
CA THR A 92 -3.40 -0.22 6.18
C THR A 92 -4.70 0.35 5.60
N GLU A 93 -5.44 -0.44 4.82
CA GLU A 93 -6.71 -0.02 4.22
C GLU A 93 -7.75 0.30 5.32
N LEU A 94 -7.82 -0.52 6.37
CA LEU A 94 -8.62 -0.28 7.57
C LEU A 94 -8.21 1.00 8.29
N GLN A 95 -6.90 1.23 8.46
CA GLN A 95 -6.37 2.43 9.10
C GLN A 95 -6.75 3.68 8.32
N ALA A 96 -6.61 3.67 6.99
CA ALA A 96 -6.96 4.80 6.14
C ALA A 96 -8.46 5.14 6.21
N LEU A 97 -9.37 4.15 6.16
CA LEU A 97 -10.81 4.40 6.33
C LEU A 97 -11.19 4.82 7.75
N SER A 98 -10.46 4.36 8.76
CA SER A 98 -10.74 4.74 10.15
C SER A 98 -10.32 6.19 10.44
N LEU A 99 -9.41 6.76 9.66
CA LEU A 99 -9.07 8.18 9.75
C LEU A 99 -10.14 9.07 9.11
N TYR A 100 -10.83 8.55 8.09
CA TYR A 100 -11.82 9.30 7.29
C TYR A 100 -13.12 8.50 7.14
N PRO A 101 -13.87 8.28 8.24
CA PRO A 101 -15.07 7.43 8.23
C PRO A 101 -16.22 7.97 7.36
N GLU A 102 -16.19 9.24 6.99
CA GLU A 102 -17.16 9.92 6.11
C GLU A 102 -16.96 9.62 4.62
N VAL A 103 -15.92 8.87 4.24
CA VAL A 103 -15.68 8.46 2.85
C VAL A 103 -16.84 7.61 2.32
N GLU A 104 -17.51 8.13 1.28
CA GLU A 104 -18.60 7.44 0.58
C GLU A 104 -18.07 6.50 -0.51
N TYR A 105 -17.00 6.88 -1.21
CA TYR A 105 -16.44 6.13 -2.33
C TYR A 105 -14.93 6.00 -2.22
N VAL A 106 -14.42 4.79 -2.43
CA VAL A 106 -12.99 4.50 -2.56
C VAL A 106 -12.71 4.07 -4.00
N ILE A 107 -11.84 4.80 -4.69
CA ILE A 107 -11.27 4.35 -5.96
C ILE A 107 -9.91 3.71 -5.67
N TYR A 108 -9.70 2.45 -6.04
CA TYR A 108 -8.49 1.71 -5.71
C TYR A 108 -7.79 1.16 -6.96
N ALA A 109 -6.70 1.81 -7.36
CA ALA A 109 -5.81 1.37 -8.43
C ALA A 109 -4.80 0.33 -7.92
N GLY A 110 -4.61 -0.76 -8.68
CA GLY A 110 -3.75 -1.87 -8.25
C GLY A 110 -4.40 -2.72 -7.16
N SER A 111 -5.72 -2.92 -7.26
CA SER A 111 -6.53 -3.55 -6.20
C SER A 111 -6.65 -5.07 -6.31
N ALA A 112 -6.31 -5.68 -7.44
CA ALA A 112 -6.39 -7.14 -7.57
C ALA A 112 -5.30 -7.84 -6.73
N PRO A 113 -5.54 -9.07 -6.24
CA PRO A 113 -6.73 -9.89 -6.43
C PRO A 113 -7.88 -9.58 -5.44
N SER A 114 -7.71 -8.69 -4.46
CA SER A 114 -8.79 -8.23 -3.55
C SER A 114 -9.59 -9.30 -2.76
N ARG A 115 -8.99 -10.44 -2.41
CA ARG A 115 -9.67 -11.52 -1.65
C ARG A 115 -10.35 -11.07 -0.36
N LYS A 116 -9.67 -10.17 0.36
CA LYS A 116 -10.09 -9.64 1.65
C LYS A 116 -11.20 -8.58 1.56
N SER A 117 -11.51 -8.08 0.36
CA SER A 117 -12.26 -6.84 0.20
C SER A 117 -13.72 -6.92 0.66
N TYR A 118 -14.33 -8.11 0.64
CA TYR A 118 -15.71 -8.26 1.12
C TYR A 118 -15.85 -8.02 2.64
N ILE A 119 -14.76 -8.10 3.41
CA ILE A 119 -14.79 -7.72 4.83
C ILE A 119 -15.19 -6.24 4.97
N TYR A 120 -14.75 -5.37 4.06
CA TYR A 120 -15.09 -3.95 4.10
C TYR A 120 -16.58 -3.69 3.93
N HIS A 121 -17.31 -4.57 3.24
CA HIS A 121 -18.76 -4.46 3.14
C HIS A 121 -19.43 -4.48 4.53
N HIS A 122 -18.89 -5.29 5.45
CA HIS A 122 -19.41 -5.41 6.81
C HIS A 122 -18.88 -4.32 7.74
N LEU A 123 -17.60 -3.93 7.59
CA LEU A 123 -16.97 -2.94 8.46
C LEU A 123 -17.34 -1.50 8.11
N PHE A 124 -17.61 -1.22 6.83
CA PHE A 124 -17.92 0.11 6.31
C PHE A 124 -19.18 0.05 5.45
N PRO A 125 -20.36 -0.17 6.06
CA PRO A 125 -21.62 -0.40 5.36
C PRO A 125 -22.14 0.82 4.59
N ASN A 126 -21.47 1.97 4.64
CA ASN A 126 -21.80 3.16 3.85
C ASN A 126 -20.81 3.47 2.72
N THR A 127 -19.65 2.79 2.67
CA THR A 127 -18.60 3.01 1.67
C THR A 127 -18.70 2.06 0.47
N LYS A 128 -18.71 2.62 -0.74
CA LYS A 128 -18.67 1.90 -2.03
C LYS A 128 -17.24 1.88 -2.57
N PHE A 129 -16.88 0.80 -3.27
CA PHE A 129 -15.53 0.56 -3.76
C PHE A 129 -15.52 0.44 -5.28
N ILE A 130 -14.65 1.19 -5.94
CA ILE A 130 -14.39 1.13 -7.38
C ILE A 130 -12.96 0.61 -7.55
N TYR A 131 -12.84 -0.64 -7.99
CA TYR A 131 -11.57 -1.34 -8.11
C TYR A 131 -11.09 -1.33 -9.55
N VAL A 132 -9.85 -0.89 -9.74
CA VAL A 132 -9.20 -0.77 -11.06
C VAL A 132 -7.91 -1.57 -11.05
N ASP A 133 -7.85 -2.62 -11.86
CA ASP A 133 -6.65 -3.45 -12.01
C ASP A 133 -6.70 -4.28 -13.30
N PRO A 134 -5.64 -4.38 -14.10
CA PRO A 134 -5.63 -5.27 -15.27
C PRO A 134 -5.69 -6.77 -14.90
N VAL A 135 -5.27 -7.13 -13.69
CA VAL A 135 -5.28 -8.51 -13.18
C VAL A 135 -6.67 -8.90 -12.70
N GLU A 136 -6.99 -10.18 -12.81
CA GLU A 136 -8.27 -10.72 -12.39
C GLU A 136 -8.56 -10.50 -10.90
N PHE A 137 -9.77 -10.00 -10.62
CA PHE A 137 -10.32 -9.92 -9.27
C PHE A 137 -10.79 -11.28 -8.76
N ASN A 138 -10.53 -11.54 -7.48
CA ASN A 138 -10.96 -12.74 -6.77
C ASN A 138 -11.50 -12.31 -5.39
N ILE A 139 -12.70 -11.74 -5.37
CA ILE A 139 -13.34 -11.26 -4.14
C ILE A 139 -14.07 -12.42 -3.46
N GLU A 140 -13.70 -12.74 -2.23
CA GLU A 140 -14.35 -13.79 -1.44
C GLU A 140 -15.58 -13.20 -0.73
N VAL A 141 -16.77 -13.61 -1.14
CA VAL A 141 -18.05 -13.15 -0.58
C VAL A 141 -18.43 -14.01 0.63
N GLY A 142 -19.06 -13.43 1.65
CA GLY A 142 -19.51 -14.20 2.82
C GLY A 142 -19.94 -13.35 3.99
N THR A 143 -20.72 -13.92 4.91
CA THR A 143 -21.07 -13.24 6.17
C THR A 143 -19.86 -13.18 7.11
N ILE A 144 -19.92 -12.30 8.11
CA ILE A 144 -18.92 -12.28 9.19
C ILE A 144 -18.79 -13.66 9.88
N ASN A 145 -19.91 -14.39 10.00
CA ASN A 145 -19.96 -15.72 10.60
C ASN A 145 -19.33 -16.76 9.68
N ASP A 146 -19.46 -16.63 8.36
CA ASP A 146 -18.76 -17.48 7.41
C ASP A 146 -17.25 -17.35 7.59
N PHE A 147 -16.75 -16.11 7.67
CA PHE A 147 -15.34 -15.86 7.95
C PHE A 147 -14.90 -16.32 9.34
N LEU A 148 -15.79 -16.35 10.34
CA LEU A 148 -15.46 -16.74 11.72
C LEU A 148 -15.59 -18.22 12.02
N TYR A 149 -16.45 -18.97 11.34
CA TYR A 149 -16.80 -20.34 11.75
C TYR A 149 -16.63 -21.38 10.65
N LYS A 150 -16.69 -21.01 9.36
CA LYS A 150 -16.44 -21.99 8.31
C LYS A 150 -14.94 -22.34 8.28
N PRO A 151 -14.58 -23.63 8.14
CA PRO A 151 -13.20 -24.02 7.92
C PRO A 151 -12.73 -23.38 6.61
N PHE A 152 -11.53 -22.78 6.62
CA PHE A 152 -10.91 -22.28 5.41
C PHE A 152 -10.65 -23.47 4.49
N ARG A 153 -11.54 -23.70 3.53
CA ARG A 153 -11.27 -24.60 2.42
C ARG A 153 -10.47 -23.76 1.44
N PRO A 154 -9.17 -24.05 1.22
CA PRO A 154 -8.48 -23.48 0.09
C PRO A 154 -9.35 -23.85 -1.11
N ILE A 155 -9.88 -22.83 -1.77
CA ILE A 155 -10.82 -22.96 -2.87
C ILE A 155 -10.04 -23.54 -4.05
N THR A 156 -9.78 -24.84 -4.00
CA THR A 156 -9.42 -25.63 -5.18
C THR A 156 -10.66 -25.81 -6.03
N ASP A 157 -11.86 -25.79 -5.44
CA ASP A 157 -13.13 -25.74 -6.16
C ASP A 157 -13.54 -24.28 -6.33
N ALA A 158 -12.96 -23.62 -7.33
CA ALA A 158 -13.29 -22.25 -7.72
C ALA A 158 -14.72 -22.11 -8.28
N THR A 159 -15.73 -22.63 -7.59
CA THR A 159 -17.06 -22.01 -7.57
C THR A 159 -16.90 -20.68 -6.86
N THR A 160 -16.36 -19.72 -7.60
CA THR A 160 -16.31 -18.33 -7.25
C THR A 160 -17.71 -17.89 -6.82
N MET A 161 -17.82 -17.31 -5.63
CA MET A 161 -19.08 -16.91 -5.00
C MET A 161 -19.69 -15.66 -5.68
N TYR A 162 -19.69 -15.61 -7.01
CA TYR A 162 -20.29 -14.55 -7.83
C TYR A 162 -21.79 -14.77 -8.06
N ASP A 163 -22.34 -15.92 -7.64
CA ASP A 163 -23.64 -16.42 -8.09
C ASP A 163 -24.80 -16.17 -7.09
N SER A 164 -24.63 -15.29 -6.10
CA SER A 164 -25.78 -14.87 -5.30
C SER A 164 -26.45 -13.67 -5.96
N LYS A 165 -27.78 -13.68 -6.13
CA LYS A 165 -28.54 -12.47 -6.51
C LYS A 165 -28.38 -11.32 -5.52
N ASP A 166 -27.81 -11.61 -4.34
CA ASP A 166 -27.46 -10.66 -3.29
C ASP A 166 -26.01 -10.15 -3.39
N THR A 167 -25.24 -10.58 -4.39
CA THR A 167 -23.84 -10.19 -4.54
C THR A 167 -23.78 -8.72 -4.89
N LYS A 168 -23.23 -7.91 -3.99
CA LYS A 168 -23.10 -6.46 -4.14
C LYS A 168 -21.95 -6.07 -5.08
N ILE A 169 -21.70 -6.85 -6.14
CA ILE A 169 -20.57 -6.69 -7.05
C ILE A 169 -21.10 -6.53 -8.48
N ILE A 170 -20.55 -5.58 -9.23
CA ILE A 170 -20.84 -5.40 -10.66
C ILE A 170 -19.56 -5.06 -11.42
N TRP A 171 -19.43 -5.60 -12.63
CA TRP A 171 -18.36 -5.26 -13.56
C TRP A 171 -18.75 -4.03 -14.39
N LEU A 172 -17.90 -3.01 -14.38
CA LEU A 172 -18.01 -1.85 -15.26
C LEU A 172 -17.18 -2.04 -16.54
N TYR A 173 -16.14 -2.87 -16.48
CA TYR A 173 -15.30 -3.22 -17.62
C TYR A 173 -14.55 -4.53 -17.35
N ASP A 174 -14.46 -5.40 -18.36
CA ASP A 174 -13.66 -6.64 -18.32
C ASP A 174 -12.79 -6.75 -19.59
N ASN A 175 -11.47 -6.60 -19.46
CA ASN A 175 -10.52 -6.68 -20.58
C ASN A 175 -10.20 -8.12 -21.04
N TYR A 176 -10.91 -9.15 -20.55
CA TYR A 176 -10.70 -10.54 -20.96
C TYR A 176 -11.02 -10.77 -22.47
N VAL A 177 -11.63 -9.80 -23.14
CA VAL A 177 -12.19 -9.93 -24.49
C VAL A 177 -11.37 -9.13 -25.51
N MET A 178 -10.11 -9.51 -25.77
CA MET A 178 -9.35 -8.97 -26.90
C MET A 178 -9.64 -9.72 -28.22
N GLU A 179 -9.63 -8.99 -29.33
CA GLU A 179 -10.21 -9.36 -30.63
C GLU A 179 -9.61 -10.64 -31.28
N ASP A 180 -8.35 -10.95 -31.01
CA ASP A 180 -7.57 -11.99 -31.70
C ASP A 180 -7.54 -13.36 -31.00
N GLY A 181 -8.20 -13.51 -29.84
CA GLY A 181 -8.13 -14.74 -29.04
C GLY A 181 -6.78 -14.97 -28.36
N LYS A 182 -5.85 -14.02 -28.44
CA LYS A 182 -4.61 -13.95 -27.68
C LYS A 182 -4.72 -12.89 -26.58
N GLY A 183 -5.76 -13.03 -25.75
CA GLY A 183 -5.84 -12.24 -24.53
C GLY A 183 -4.56 -12.37 -23.71
N VAL A 184 -4.38 -11.48 -22.74
CA VAL A 184 -3.22 -11.31 -21.81
C VAL A 184 -2.74 -12.61 -21.11
N TYR A 185 -3.40 -13.74 -21.36
CA TYR A 185 -3.09 -15.09 -20.90
C TYR A 185 -1.92 -15.81 -21.57
N ASP A 186 -1.37 -15.35 -22.71
CA ASP A 186 -0.15 -16.01 -23.25
C ASP A 186 1.07 -15.82 -22.33
N ILE A 187 1.04 -14.88 -21.38
CA ILE A 187 2.16 -14.61 -20.45
C ILE A 187 1.92 -15.21 -19.05
N VAL A 188 0.69 -15.59 -18.68
CA VAL A 188 0.35 -16.11 -17.32
C VAL A 188 -0.41 -17.44 -17.35
N ALA A 189 -0.38 -18.19 -18.45
CA ALA A 189 -0.85 -19.57 -18.51
C ALA A 189 0.09 -20.55 -17.76
N VAL A 190 0.35 -20.30 -16.48
CA VAL A 190 0.87 -21.32 -15.56
C VAL A 190 -0.28 -22.25 -15.19
N LYS A 191 -0.40 -23.35 -15.93
CA LYS A 191 -0.98 -24.64 -15.50
C LYS A 191 -2.17 -24.57 -14.52
N ARG A 192 -3.29 -23.97 -14.90
CA ARG A 192 -4.61 -24.39 -14.36
C ARG A 192 -5.22 -25.40 -15.33
N LYS A 193 -4.72 -26.63 -15.26
CA LYS A 193 -5.46 -27.79 -15.77
C LYS A 193 -6.66 -28.01 -14.85
N THR A 194 -7.83 -28.18 -15.46
CA THR A 194 -9.00 -28.89 -14.91
C THR A 194 -9.56 -28.33 -13.60
N LEU A 195 -10.38 -27.28 -13.70
CA LEU A 195 -11.49 -27.06 -12.78
C LEU A 195 -12.74 -26.78 -13.60
N ASP A 196 -13.86 -27.32 -13.13
CA ASP A 196 -15.14 -27.46 -13.83
C ASP A 196 -15.55 -26.19 -14.57
N ARG A 197 -15.92 -26.34 -15.85
CA ARG A 197 -16.47 -25.27 -16.70
C ARG A 197 -17.92 -24.99 -16.33
N GLY A 198 -18.17 -24.62 -15.07
CA GLY A 198 -19.47 -24.12 -14.66
C GLY A 198 -19.80 -22.83 -15.44
N ASN A 199 -21.08 -22.64 -15.79
CA ASN A 199 -21.59 -21.39 -16.36
C ASN A 199 -21.43 -20.27 -15.32
N HIS A 200 -20.25 -19.65 -15.25
CA HIS A 200 -20.02 -18.51 -14.36
C HIS A 200 -20.67 -17.28 -14.98
N MET A 201 -21.89 -16.97 -14.53
CA MET A 201 -22.59 -15.75 -14.90
C MET A 201 -22.07 -14.60 -14.05
N TYR A 202 -21.66 -13.51 -14.69
CA TYR A 202 -21.27 -12.27 -14.05
C TYR A 202 -22.28 -11.19 -14.38
N GLU A 203 -22.52 -10.30 -13.43
CA GLU A 203 -23.29 -9.09 -13.70
C GLU A 203 -22.36 -7.98 -14.18
N ILE A 204 -22.59 -7.52 -15.40
CA ILE A 204 -21.84 -6.45 -16.07
C ILE A 204 -22.79 -5.30 -16.41
N TYR A 205 -22.30 -4.07 -16.32
CA TYR A 205 -23.05 -2.89 -16.73
C TYR A 205 -22.98 -2.69 -18.25
N ASP A 206 -24.12 -2.89 -18.95
CA ASP A 206 -24.26 -2.62 -20.37
C ASP A 206 -24.50 -1.12 -20.59
N ILE A 207 -23.48 -0.41 -21.06
CA ILE A 207 -23.56 1.04 -21.32
C ILE A 207 -24.61 1.39 -22.37
N ASN A 208 -24.79 0.55 -23.39
CA ASN A 208 -25.72 0.80 -24.50
C ASN A 208 -27.16 0.62 -24.02
N LYS A 209 -27.41 -0.40 -23.18
CA LYS A 209 -28.73 -0.64 -22.58
C LYS A 209 -28.97 0.13 -21.28
N LYS A 210 -27.94 0.79 -20.75
CA LYS A 210 -27.93 1.50 -19.45
C LYS A 210 -28.48 0.65 -18.30
N LYS A 211 -28.13 -0.63 -18.26
CA LYS A 211 -28.61 -1.58 -17.24
C LYS A 211 -27.59 -2.68 -16.96
N ALA A 212 -27.70 -3.26 -15.78
CA ALA A 212 -26.99 -4.49 -15.45
C ALA A 212 -27.53 -5.65 -16.33
N THR A 213 -26.62 -6.46 -16.85
CA THR A 213 -26.91 -7.63 -17.67
C THR A 213 -26.06 -8.79 -17.17
N TYR A 214 -26.65 -9.98 -17.09
CA TYR A 214 -25.92 -11.19 -16.76
C TYR A 214 -25.29 -11.77 -18.02
N VAL A 215 -23.99 -12.07 -17.94
CA VAL A 215 -23.21 -12.60 -19.05
C VAL A 215 -22.36 -13.77 -18.58
N ASP A 216 -22.30 -14.82 -19.39
CA ASP A 216 -21.29 -15.86 -19.24
C ASP A 216 -19.96 -15.28 -19.75
N ARG A 217 -18.92 -15.30 -18.92
CA ARG A 217 -17.59 -14.76 -19.25
C ARG A 217 -16.96 -15.44 -20.48
N PHE A 218 -17.38 -16.65 -20.81
CA PHE A 218 -16.90 -17.36 -22.00
C PHE A 218 -17.79 -17.18 -23.22
N ASN A 219 -18.87 -16.38 -23.12
CA ASN A 219 -19.74 -16.12 -24.24
C ASN A 219 -19.05 -15.24 -25.31
N LYS A 220 -18.93 -15.79 -26.52
CA LYS A 220 -18.34 -15.11 -27.69
C LYS A 220 -19.05 -13.79 -28.06
N ASP A 221 -20.31 -13.61 -27.65
CA ASP A 221 -21.07 -12.37 -27.88
C ASP A 221 -20.54 -11.17 -27.08
N MET A 222 -19.69 -11.35 -26.06
CA MET A 222 -19.03 -10.23 -25.38
C MET A 222 -18.18 -9.37 -26.35
N LYS A 223 -17.69 -9.95 -27.46
CA LYS A 223 -16.95 -9.20 -28.50
C LYS A 223 -17.75 -8.04 -29.11
N LYS A 224 -19.08 -8.00 -28.90
CA LYS A 224 -19.96 -6.94 -29.43
C LYS A 224 -19.99 -5.67 -28.56
N TRP A 225 -19.41 -5.69 -27.36
CA TRP A 225 -19.44 -4.56 -26.43
C TRP A 225 -18.32 -3.58 -26.76
N LYS A 226 -18.47 -2.88 -27.88
CA LYS A 226 -17.44 -1.98 -28.43
C LYS A 226 -17.18 -0.71 -27.62
N LYS A 227 -18.14 -0.29 -26.77
CA LYS A 227 -18.02 0.92 -25.97
C LYS A 227 -17.85 0.54 -24.50
N THR A 228 -16.76 1.01 -23.90
CA THR A 228 -16.33 0.72 -22.54
C THR A 228 -16.32 2.00 -21.72
N ILE A 229 -15.99 1.91 -20.42
CA ILE A 229 -15.78 3.12 -19.61
C ILE A 229 -14.62 3.99 -20.12
N TYR A 230 -13.66 3.41 -20.83
CA TYR A 230 -12.52 4.14 -21.39
C TYR A 230 -12.87 4.94 -22.65
N ASP A 231 -13.96 4.57 -23.34
CA ASP A 231 -14.39 5.19 -24.61
C ASP A 231 -15.42 6.32 -24.40
N ILE A 232 -15.63 6.73 -23.16
CA ILE A 232 -16.56 7.81 -22.82
C ILE A 232 -15.82 9.14 -22.97
N GLU A 233 -15.69 9.59 -24.21
CA GLU A 233 -15.20 10.93 -24.53
C GLU A 233 -16.28 11.96 -24.19
N ASP A 234 -16.32 12.43 -22.94
CA ASP A 234 -17.21 13.49 -22.43
C ASP A 234 -18.71 13.31 -22.76
N ASP A 235 -19.12 12.10 -23.13
CA ASP A 235 -20.50 11.76 -23.45
C ASP A 235 -21.35 11.74 -22.17
N GLU A 236 -22.01 12.87 -21.93
CA GLU A 236 -22.75 13.12 -20.68
C GLU A 236 -23.88 12.11 -20.44
N SER A 237 -24.45 11.56 -21.51
CA SER A 237 -25.48 10.51 -21.45
C SER A 237 -24.92 9.19 -20.88
N SER A 238 -23.66 8.86 -21.20
CA SER A 238 -22.95 7.71 -20.66
C SER A 238 -22.46 7.98 -19.24
N ILE A 239 -21.88 9.16 -18.98
CA ILE A 239 -21.44 9.59 -17.64
C ILE A 239 -22.61 9.51 -16.65
N GLU A 240 -23.79 10.00 -17.02
CA GLU A 240 -24.98 9.92 -16.17
C GLU A 240 -25.44 8.46 -15.94
N GLY A 241 -25.26 7.58 -16.93
CA GLY A 241 -25.52 6.15 -16.77
C GLY A 241 -24.62 5.53 -15.70
N TYR A 242 -23.30 5.76 -15.79
CA TYR A 242 -22.35 5.30 -14.77
C TYR A 242 -22.60 5.94 -13.41
N ARG A 243 -22.96 7.22 -13.37
CA ARG A 243 -23.34 7.91 -12.13
C ARG A 243 -24.51 7.20 -11.48
N LYS A 244 -25.61 6.94 -12.19
CA LYS A 244 -26.78 6.23 -11.64
C LYS A 244 -26.44 4.85 -11.10
N ILE A 245 -25.71 4.03 -11.87
CA ILE A 245 -25.37 2.67 -11.40
C ILE A 245 -24.40 2.70 -10.22
N ILE A 246 -23.45 3.63 -10.17
CA ILE A 246 -22.50 3.72 -9.06
C ILE A 246 -23.16 4.29 -7.81
N THR A 247 -23.88 5.40 -7.93
CA THR A 247 -24.39 6.14 -6.78
C THR A 247 -25.71 5.60 -6.26
N ASN A 248 -26.65 5.24 -7.15
CA ASN A 248 -28.04 4.98 -6.77
C ASN A 248 -28.38 3.48 -6.64
N SER A 249 -27.52 2.59 -7.16
CA SER A 249 -27.72 1.15 -7.02
C SER A 249 -27.39 0.64 -5.62
N SER A 250 -27.78 -0.62 -5.36
CA SER A 250 -27.37 -1.34 -4.15
C SER A 250 -25.98 -1.97 -4.23
N TYR A 251 -25.29 -1.92 -5.38
CA TYR A 251 -23.94 -2.48 -5.51
C TYR A 251 -22.95 -1.73 -4.62
N ARG A 252 -21.93 -2.48 -4.20
CA ARG A 252 -20.89 -2.04 -3.25
C ARG A 252 -19.49 -2.13 -3.83
N PHE A 253 -19.27 -3.04 -4.77
CA PHE A 253 -18.00 -3.19 -5.47
C PHE A 253 -18.24 -3.04 -6.97
N PHE A 254 -17.51 -2.13 -7.59
CA PHE A 254 -17.56 -1.83 -9.01
C PHE A 254 -16.19 -2.17 -9.60
N LEU A 255 -16.14 -3.16 -10.47
CA LEU A 255 -14.88 -3.73 -10.97
C LEU A 255 -14.57 -3.22 -12.38
N ILE A 256 -13.38 -2.67 -12.56
CA ILE A 256 -12.82 -2.25 -13.84
C ILE A 256 -11.55 -3.08 -14.02
N GLN A 257 -11.64 -4.19 -14.75
CA GLN A 257 -10.46 -5.00 -15.04
C GLN A 257 -9.67 -4.39 -16.19
N GLY A 258 -8.90 -3.35 -15.89
CA GLY A 258 -8.11 -2.56 -16.82
C GLY A 258 -7.13 -1.67 -16.06
N PHE A 259 -6.32 -0.92 -16.81
CA PHE A 259 -5.36 0.00 -16.19
C PHE A 259 -6.05 1.27 -15.70
N MET A 260 -5.63 1.79 -14.54
CA MET A 260 -5.94 3.17 -14.19
C MET A 260 -5.22 4.10 -15.16
N THR A 261 -5.92 5.08 -15.71
CA THR A 261 -5.37 6.03 -16.69
C THR A 261 -5.75 7.47 -16.34
N ILE A 262 -5.04 8.42 -16.95
CA ILE A 262 -5.36 9.85 -16.86
C ILE A 262 -6.81 10.09 -17.31
N SER A 263 -7.25 9.52 -18.44
CA SER A 263 -8.62 9.65 -18.93
C SER A 263 -9.65 9.07 -17.93
N LEU A 264 -9.40 7.86 -17.41
CA LEU A 264 -10.30 7.23 -16.45
C LEU A 264 -10.41 8.05 -15.15
N SER A 265 -9.30 8.64 -14.67
CA SER A 265 -9.32 9.52 -13.49
C SER A 265 -10.23 10.73 -13.69
N SER A 266 -10.20 11.34 -14.88
CA SER A 266 -11.06 12.47 -15.24
C SER A 266 -12.53 12.07 -15.35
N ILE A 267 -12.81 10.90 -15.95
CA ILE A 267 -14.18 10.36 -16.06
C ILE A 267 -14.75 10.06 -14.67
N LEU A 268 -13.97 9.43 -13.79
CA LEU A 268 -14.40 9.12 -12.42
C LEU A 268 -14.66 10.38 -11.58
N ASN A 269 -13.88 11.46 -11.78
CA ASN A 269 -14.17 12.76 -11.17
C ASN A 269 -15.56 13.28 -11.58
N LYS A 270 -15.87 13.24 -12.89
CA LYS A 270 -17.18 13.68 -13.41
C LYS A 270 -18.32 12.81 -12.87
N ILE A 271 -18.12 11.51 -12.79
CA ILE A 271 -19.13 10.58 -12.26
C ILE A 271 -19.41 10.86 -10.77
N LEU A 272 -18.36 11.05 -9.97
CA LEU A 272 -18.46 11.18 -8.50
C LEU A 272 -18.47 12.64 -8.01
N LYS A 273 -18.72 13.60 -8.90
CA LYS A 273 -18.73 15.03 -8.55
C LYS A 273 -19.66 15.29 -7.36
N GLY A 274 -19.12 15.96 -6.34
CA GLY A 274 -19.84 16.31 -5.11
C GLY A 274 -19.95 15.17 -4.08
N LYS A 275 -19.24 14.04 -4.27
CA LYS A 275 -19.18 12.94 -3.30
C LYS A 275 -17.90 12.98 -2.47
N LYS A 276 -17.94 12.40 -1.27
CA LYS A 276 -16.74 12.17 -0.44
C LYS A 276 -15.95 10.98 -0.97
N VAL A 277 -14.89 11.27 -1.71
CA VAL A 277 -14.06 10.28 -2.43
C VAL A 277 -12.69 10.14 -1.76
N ALA A 278 -12.22 8.91 -1.59
CA ALA A 278 -10.83 8.59 -1.32
C ALA A 278 -10.18 7.88 -2.51
N PHE A 279 -8.92 8.20 -2.81
CA PHE A 279 -8.14 7.50 -3.83
C PHE A 279 -7.02 6.66 -3.21
N TRP A 280 -7.00 5.37 -3.54
CA TRP A 280 -5.99 4.43 -3.08
C TRP A 280 -5.17 3.89 -4.24
N SER A 281 -3.88 3.70 -4.00
CA SER A 281 -2.98 3.08 -4.98
C SER A 281 -2.00 2.12 -4.31
N ASP A 282 -1.97 0.88 -4.82
CA ASP A 282 -0.88 -0.08 -4.56
C ASP A 282 -0.28 -0.59 -5.87
N ILE A 283 -0.30 0.24 -6.92
CA ILE A 283 0.32 -0.11 -8.20
C ILE A 283 1.80 -0.47 -8.01
N ARG A 284 2.26 -1.38 -8.85
CA ARG A 284 3.66 -1.76 -8.94
C ARG A 284 3.94 -2.14 -10.38
N THR A 285 4.84 -1.40 -11.02
CA THR A 285 5.35 -1.77 -12.33
C THR A 285 6.71 -2.46 -12.21
N SER A 286 7.07 -3.17 -13.27
CA SER A 286 8.36 -3.85 -13.41
C SER A 286 8.76 -3.86 -14.89
N ILE A 287 8.77 -2.67 -15.52
CA ILE A 287 8.93 -2.53 -16.98
C ILE A 287 10.37 -2.74 -17.44
N HIS A 288 11.33 -2.52 -16.55
CA HIS A 288 12.75 -2.66 -16.87
C HIS A 288 13.30 -4.03 -16.44
N ARG A 289 12.91 -4.53 -15.26
CA ARG A 289 13.30 -5.86 -14.77
C ARG A 289 12.08 -6.60 -14.21
N PRO A 290 11.72 -7.78 -14.75
CA PRO A 290 10.46 -8.45 -14.43
C PRO A 290 10.34 -8.90 -12.97
N GLU A 291 11.46 -9.08 -12.25
CA GLU A 291 11.43 -9.60 -10.87
C GLU A 291 11.37 -8.50 -9.80
N THR A 292 11.95 -7.33 -10.06
CA THR A 292 12.12 -6.27 -9.05
C THR A 292 11.93 -4.88 -9.67
N PRO A 293 11.01 -4.05 -9.14
CA PRO A 293 10.86 -2.66 -9.54
C PRO A 293 12.18 -1.93 -9.39
N THR A 294 12.55 -1.17 -10.42
CA THR A 294 13.71 -0.29 -10.40
C THR A 294 13.31 1.13 -10.04
N ASP A 295 14.29 2.04 -9.97
CA ASP A 295 14.02 3.45 -9.74
C ASP A 295 13.19 4.08 -10.87
N VAL A 296 13.33 3.60 -12.11
CA VAL A 296 12.46 4.01 -13.22
C VAL A 296 11.00 3.65 -12.95
N ASP A 297 10.74 2.44 -12.45
CA ASP A 297 9.39 2.01 -12.07
C ASP A 297 8.82 2.89 -10.96
N ILE A 298 9.63 3.21 -9.94
CA ILE A 298 9.20 4.06 -8.82
C ILE A 298 8.87 5.48 -9.33
N VAL A 299 9.75 6.09 -10.13
CA VAL A 299 9.55 7.42 -10.70
C VAL A 299 8.28 7.46 -11.56
N TRP A 300 8.05 6.44 -12.39
CA TRP A 300 6.84 6.37 -13.22
C TRP A 300 5.57 6.12 -12.41
N ASN A 301 5.59 5.21 -11.43
CA ASN A 301 4.43 4.99 -10.55
C ASN A 301 4.08 6.24 -9.73
N THR A 302 5.11 7.03 -9.37
CA THR A 302 4.95 8.33 -8.72
C THR A 302 4.20 9.31 -9.62
N SER A 303 4.64 9.46 -10.88
CA SER A 303 4.00 10.38 -11.83
C SER A 303 2.56 9.97 -12.14
N GLN A 304 2.31 8.68 -12.31
CA GLN A 304 0.97 8.12 -12.48
C GLN A 304 0.04 8.50 -11.33
N CYS A 305 0.43 8.20 -10.09
CA CYS A 305 -0.40 8.49 -8.92
C CYS A 305 -0.65 9.99 -8.75
N HIS A 306 0.37 10.83 -8.99
CA HIS A 306 0.23 12.28 -8.95
C HIS A 306 -0.81 12.76 -9.98
N ASN A 307 -0.67 12.36 -11.24
CA ASN A 307 -1.57 12.77 -12.31
C ASN A 307 -3.01 12.33 -12.04
N TRP A 308 -3.21 11.09 -11.58
CA TRP A 308 -4.55 10.58 -11.30
C TRP A 308 -5.21 11.31 -10.14
N ILE A 309 -4.47 11.60 -9.06
CA ILE A 309 -5.01 12.37 -7.94
C ILE A 309 -5.37 13.79 -8.36
N SER A 310 -4.50 14.44 -9.12
CA SER A 310 -4.72 15.82 -9.56
C SER A 310 -5.90 15.96 -10.52
N ASN A 311 -6.21 14.93 -11.31
CA ASN A 311 -7.42 14.86 -12.14
C ASN A 311 -8.66 14.44 -11.37
N LEU A 312 -8.52 13.45 -10.48
CA LEU A 312 -9.63 12.91 -9.71
C LEU A 312 -10.12 13.89 -8.64
N LYS A 313 -9.20 14.70 -8.09
CA LYS A 313 -9.42 15.60 -6.96
C LYS A 313 -10.18 14.92 -5.80
N PRO A 314 -9.69 13.77 -5.29
CA PRO A 314 -10.33 13.10 -4.18
C PRO A 314 -10.28 14.00 -2.94
N HIS A 315 -11.05 13.70 -1.89
CA HIS A 315 -10.89 14.39 -0.61
C HIS A 315 -9.67 13.87 0.14
N TYR A 316 -9.46 12.55 0.08
CA TYR A 316 -8.42 11.84 0.81
C TYR A 316 -7.67 10.89 -0.11
N TYR A 317 -6.46 10.51 0.25
CA TYR A 317 -5.75 9.46 -0.45
C TYR A 317 -4.87 8.61 0.45
N MET A 318 -4.60 7.39 -0.02
CA MET A 318 -3.62 6.47 0.55
C MET A 318 -2.77 5.90 -0.58
N LEU A 319 -1.48 6.22 -0.58
CA LEU A 319 -0.56 5.86 -1.65
C LEU A 319 0.55 4.96 -1.14
N LYS A 320 0.96 4.01 -1.97
CA LYS A 320 2.22 3.29 -1.79
C LYS A 320 3.38 4.29 -1.76
N PHE A 321 4.04 4.42 -0.62
CA PHE A 321 5.18 5.31 -0.44
C PHE A 321 6.47 4.51 -0.49
N ARG A 322 7.26 4.71 -1.55
CA ARG A 322 8.58 4.09 -1.73
C ARG A 322 9.51 5.09 -2.39
N ILE A 323 10.65 5.33 -1.76
CA ILE A 323 11.66 6.25 -2.25
C ILE A 323 12.58 5.50 -3.22
N PRO A 324 13.00 6.10 -4.35
CA PRO A 324 14.06 5.56 -5.21
C PRO A 324 15.39 5.42 -4.46
N PHE A 325 16.28 4.54 -4.93
CA PHE A 325 17.62 4.38 -4.35
C PHE A 325 18.64 5.40 -4.89
N TYR A 326 18.36 6.02 -6.04
CA TYR A 326 19.22 7.00 -6.72
C TYR A 326 20.61 6.48 -7.10
N ASN A 327 20.73 5.16 -7.25
CA ASN A 327 21.98 4.47 -7.56
C ASN A 327 21.87 3.59 -8.81
N MET A 328 20.78 3.70 -9.58
CA MET A 328 20.59 2.96 -10.82
C MET A 328 21.54 3.48 -11.92
N PRO A 329 22.58 2.73 -12.34
CA PRO A 329 23.57 3.22 -13.31
C PRO A 329 22.98 3.46 -14.71
N ASP A 330 22.02 2.63 -15.11
CA ASP A 330 21.41 2.67 -16.45
C ASP A 330 20.09 3.45 -16.48
N PHE A 331 19.86 4.38 -15.55
CA PHE A 331 18.58 5.10 -15.44
C PHE A 331 18.19 5.81 -16.75
N GLU A 332 19.10 6.61 -17.33
CA GLU A 332 18.84 7.35 -18.57
C GLU A 332 18.54 6.42 -19.75
N LYS A 333 19.32 5.33 -19.88
CA LYS A 333 19.11 4.32 -20.91
C LYS A 333 17.73 3.68 -20.76
N ALA A 334 17.34 3.31 -19.54
CA ALA A 334 16.05 2.69 -19.26
C ALA A 334 14.87 3.63 -19.54
N ILE A 335 14.99 4.94 -19.27
CA ILE A 335 13.99 5.95 -19.65
C ILE A 335 13.83 6.02 -21.17
N ILE A 336 14.93 6.06 -21.92
CA ILE A 336 14.90 6.13 -23.39
C ILE A 336 14.28 4.86 -23.99
N GLU A 337 14.67 3.67 -23.51
CA GLU A 337 14.17 2.37 -23.97
C GLU A 337 12.69 2.10 -23.65
N ARG A 338 12.08 2.92 -22.79
CA ARG A 338 10.69 2.77 -22.34
C ARG A 338 9.86 4.03 -22.59
N LYS A 339 10.36 4.95 -23.41
CA LYS A 339 9.74 6.24 -23.68
C LYS A 339 8.30 6.08 -24.21
N ASP A 340 8.06 5.11 -25.07
CA ASP A 340 6.73 4.78 -25.59
C ASP A 340 5.70 4.47 -24.50
N ILE A 341 6.14 3.92 -23.37
CA ILE A 341 5.27 3.50 -22.27
C ILE A 341 5.10 4.63 -21.24
N ILE A 342 6.20 5.27 -20.83
CA ILE A 342 6.20 6.16 -19.65
C ILE A 342 5.97 7.64 -19.99
N ASN A 343 6.27 8.05 -21.23
CA ASN A 343 6.42 9.47 -21.57
C ASN A 343 5.10 10.24 -21.45
N ASN A 344 3.96 9.59 -21.73
CA ASN A 344 2.64 10.22 -21.57
C ASN A 344 2.41 10.69 -20.12
N ASP A 345 2.67 9.84 -19.11
CA ASP A 345 2.48 10.22 -17.71
C ASP A 345 3.51 11.25 -17.24
N ILE A 346 4.76 11.13 -17.70
CA ILE A 346 5.84 12.06 -17.32
C ILE A 346 5.59 13.46 -17.91
N GLU A 347 5.31 13.55 -19.21
CA GLU A 347 5.04 14.83 -19.88
C GLU A 347 3.75 15.46 -19.36
N TYR A 348 2.72 14.66 -19.07
CA TYR A 348 1.48 15.18 -18.49
C TYR A 348 1.73 15.88 -17.16
N GLY A 349 2.52 15.28 -16.26
CA GLY A 349 2.86 15.88 -14.98
C GLY A 349 3.63 17.19 -15.13
N LYS A 350 4.60 17.21 -16.04
CA LYS A 350 5.39 18.40 -16.35
C LYS A 350 4.54 19.53 -16.93
N ASN A 351 3.69 19.22 -17.91
CA ASN A 351 2.93 20.23 -18.65
C ASN A 351 1.74 20.79 -17.87
N ASN A 352 1.11 19.99 -16.99
CA ASN A 352 -0.10 20.40 -16.28
C ASN A 352 0.14 20.84 -14.83
N TYR A 353 1.20 20.35 -14.19
CA TYR A 353 1.46 20.60 -12.77
C TYR A 353 2.87 21.12 -12.49
N ASN A 354 3.68 21.36 -13.53
CA ASN A 354 5.05 21.86 -13.39
C ASN A 354 5.95 20.96 -12.52
N ILE A 355 5.73 19.63 -12.56
CA ILE A 355 6.56 18.66 -11.87
C ILE A 355 7.30 17.81 -12.88
N ASP A 356 8.63 17.95 -12.90
CA ASP A 356 9.51 17.12 -13.72
C ASP A 356 10.08 15.98 -12.87
N PHE A 357 9.41 14.82 -12.90
CA PHE A 357 9.79 13.66 -12.10
C PHE A 357 11.17 13.10 -12.47
N ILE A 358 11.59 13.21 -13.73
CA ILE A 358 12.89 12.75 -14.20
C ILE A 358 13.98 13.71 -13.70
N GLU A 359 13.76 15.01 -13.83
CA GLU A 359 14.72 16.01 -13.35
C GLU A 359 14.84 16.01 -11.82
N ASN A 360 13.72 15.83 -11.11
CA ASN A 360 13.74 15.58 -9.67
C ASN A 360 14.59 14.35 -9.33
N TYR A 361 14.46 13.25 -10.10
CA TYR A 361 15.31 12.08 -9.89
C TYR A 361 16.80 12.38 -10.07
N ARG A 362 17.19 13.06 -11.17
CA ARG A 362 18.59 13.45 -11.45
C ARG A 362 19.19 14.31 -10.34
N ASN A 363 18.38 15.18 -9.76
CA ASN A 363 18.79 16.07 -8.67
C ASN A 363 18.70 15.40 -7.28
N LYS A 364 18.45 14.10 -7.20
CA LYS A 364 18.26 13.36 -5.94
C LYS A 364 17.22 14.03 -5.04
N LYS A 365 16.13 14.49 -5.66
CA LYS A 365 14.99 15.13 -5.00
C LYS A 365 13.78 14.23 -5.12
N PHE A 366 13.11 13.97 -4.00
CA PHE A 366 11.85 13.26 -3.98
C PHE A 366 10.72 14.22 -3.62
N GLU A 367 10.15 14.84 -4.65
CA GLU A 367 8.98 15.69 -4.53
C GLU A 367 7.72 14.86 -4.80
N TRP A 368 6.83 14.80 -3.83
CA TRP A 368 5.60 14.02 -3.89
C TRP A 368 4.47 14.81 -3.20
N LEU A 369 3.24 14.35 -3.33
CA LEU A 369 2.07 14.80 -2.57
C LEU A 369 2.31 14.85 -1.04
N LYS A 370 1.71 15.85 -0.36
CA LYS A 370 1.87 16.09 1.09
C LYS A 370 1.09 15.13 1.97
N GLY A 371 1.73 14.51 2.95
CA GLY A 371 0.98 13.69 3.89
C GLY A 371 1.80 13.01 4.97
N ASP A 372 1.11 12.28 5.81
CA ASP A 372 1.75 11.49 6.85
C ASP A 372 2.17 10.13 6.30
N ILE A 373 3.41 9.73 6.58
CA ILE A 373 3.95 8.43 6.20
C ILE A 373 3.67 7.41 7.31
N TYR A 374 2.70 6.53 7.08
CA TYR A 374 2.30 5.46 7.98
C TYR A 374 3.12 4.19 7.75
N ILE A 375 3.56 3.58 8.84
CA ILE A 375 4.30 2.32 8.86
C ILE A 375 3.31 1.16 8.71
N GLN A 376 3.68 0.15 7.94
CA GLN A 376 2.82 -1.01 7.67
C GLN A 376 3.11 -2.17 8.65
N CYS A 377 2.07 -2.67 9.32
CA CYS A 377 2.15 -3.89 10.13
C CYS A 377 2.48 -5.10 9.24
N TYR A 378 3.35 -6.02 9.69
CA TYR A 378 3.66 -7.26 8.96
C TYR A 378 4.28 -7.04 7.57
N ALA A 379 4.93 -5.89 7.36
CA ALA A 379 5.75 -5.62 6.18
C ALA A 379 6.94 -6.61 6.10
N PRO A 380 7.53 -6.83 4.90
CA PRO A 380 8.77 -7.59 4.79
C PRO A 380 9.86 -7.05 5.74
N VAL A 381 10.75 -7.94 6.19
CA VAL A 381 11.77 -7.67 7.23
C VAL A 381 12.64 -6.44 6.97
N THR A 382 12.93 -6.12 5.71
CA THR A 382 13.80 -5.02 5.29
C THR A 382 13.04 -3.92 4.55
N SER A 383 11.71 -3.98 4.55
CA SER A 383 10.92 -3.05 3.75
C SER A 383 10.99 -1.63 4.30
N THR A 384 11.33 -0.69 3.43
CA THR A 384 11.17 0.76 3.65
C THR A 384 9.85 1.29 3.06
N GLU A 385 9.07 0.40 2.42
CA GLU A 385 7.78 0.74 1.86
C GLU A 385 6.80 1.09 2.99
N CYS A 386 6.22 2.28 2.87
CA CYS A 386 5.21 2.79 3.79
C CYS A 386 3.95 3.16 3.01
N ARG A 387 3.03 3.86 3.68
CA ARG A 387 1.80 4.35 3.08
C ARG A 387 1.66 5.83 3.38
N LEU A 388 1.64 6.64 2.33
CA LEU A 388 1.41 8.07 2.45
C LEU A 388 -0.09 8.29 2.50
N ILE A 389 -0.58 8.84 3.61
CA ILE A 389 -2.00 9.15 3.79
C ILE A 389 -2.13 10.66 3.99
N GLY A 390 -2.99 11.29 3.20
CA GLY A 390 -3.16 12.74 3.21
C GLY A 390 -4.54 13.17 2.72
N GLU A 391 -4.79 14.47 2.88
CA GLU A 391 -5.91 15.18 2.28
C GLU A 391 -5.43 15.85 0.99
N TYR A 392 -6.28 15.91 -0.02
CA TYR A 392 -5.93 16.61 -1.25
C TYR A 392 -6.23 18.10 -1.12
N ASP A 393 -5.21 18.92 -1.36
CA ASP A 393 -5.33 20.36 -1.51
C ASP A 393 -4.82 20.75 -2.89
N GLU A 394 -5.68 21.36 -3.70
CA GLU A 394 -5.31 21.82 -5.04
C GLU A 394 -4.34 23.00 -5.04
N ASN A 395 -4.19 23.72 -3.93
CA ASN A 395 -3.31 24.89 -3.82
C ASN A 395 -1.96 24.58 -3.17
N ASP A 396 -1.84 23.46 -2.48
CA ASP A 396 -0.64 23.10 -1.71
C ASP A 396 -0.41 21.59 -1.73
N THR A 397 -0.24 21.05 -2.95
CA THR A 397 -0.35 19.61 -3.16
C THR A 397 0.91 18.83 -2.80
N THR A 398 2.12 19.39 -2.95
CA THR A 398 3.39 18.64 -2.87
C THR A 398 4.41 19.16 -1.84
N GLU A 399 5.30 18.29 -1.38
CA GLU A 399 6.47 18.60 -0.57
C GLU A 399 7.69 17.76 -0.98
N VAL A 400 8.87 18.20 -0.52
CA VAL A 400 10.13 17.47 -0.72
C VAL A 400 10.44 16.66 0.53
N PHE A 401 10.54 15.34 0.37
CA PHE A 401 10.81 14.43 1.48
C PHE A 401 12.32 14.27 1.73
N ASP A 402 12.71 14.23 3.02
CA ASP A 402 14.08 13.89 3.42
C ASP A 402 14.31 12.38 3.34
N MET A 403 14.96 11.97 2.26
CA MET A 403 15.16 10.56 1.90
C MET A 403 16.09 9.84 2.87
N ASN A 404 17.20 10.48 3.24
CA ASN A 404 18.17 9.93 4.19
C ASN A 404 17.53 9.74 5.56
N LEU A 405 16.73 10.71 6.00
CA LEU A 405 16.01 10.61 7.26
C LEU A 405 15.01 9.45 7.25
N HIS A 406 14.22 9.31 6.18
CA HIS A 406 13.26 8.20 6.04
C HIS A 406 13.98 6.84 6.05
N GLU A 407 15.01 6.70 5.22
CA GLU A 407 15.78 5.45 5.11
C GLU A 407 16.41 5.08 6.45
N ASN A 408 17.07 6.04 7.13
CA ASN A 408 17.74 5.78 8.40
C ASN A 408 16.76 5.48 9.54
N ARG A 409 15.56 6.08 9.54
CA ARG A 409 14.49 5.75 10.49
C ARG A 409 13.97 4.34 10.26
N MET A 410 13.64 4.01 9.01
CA MET A 410 13.13 2.68 8.67
C MET A 410 14.17 1.59 8.90
N PHE A 411 15.45 1.89 8.68
CA PHE A 411 16.55 0.98 8.98
C PHE A 411 16.68 0.74 10.49
N PHE A 412 16.62 1.79 11.33
CA PHE A 412 16.56 1.63 12.78
C PHE A 412 15.34 0.81 13.21
N PHE A 413 14.15 1.16 12.70
CA PHE A 413 12.90 0.49 13.02
C PHE A 413 12.97 -1.01 12.72
N ASN A 414 13.35 -1.39 11.49
CA ASN A 414 13.37 -2.78 11.05
C ASN A 414 14.43 -3.63 11.75
N ASN A 415 15.55 -3.05 12.18
CA ASN A 415 16.65 -3.81 12.79
C ASN A 415 16.62 -3.82 14.32
N ILE A 416 16.06 -2.78 14.95
CA ILE A 416 16.11 -2.59 16.40
C ILE A 416 14.71 -2.57 16.98
N GLN A 417 13.90 -1.56 16.67
CA GLN A 417 12.64 -1.33 17.37
C GLN A 417 11.62 -2.44 17.11
N ARG A 418 11.44 -2.85 15.85
CA ARG A 418 10.49 -3.89 15.44
C ARG A 418 10.80 -5.26 16.04
N GLU A 419 12.09 -5.56 16.22
CA GLU A 419 12.56 -6.86 16.71
C GLU A 419 12.67 -6.94 18.24
N PHE A 420 13.08 -5.85 18.89
CA PHE A 420 13.43 -5.87 20.31
C PHE A 420 12.48 -5.13 21.24
N ALA A 421 11.58 -4.28 20.72
CA ALA A 421 10.62 -3.57 21.57
C ALA A 421 9.46 -4.49 22.01
N TYR A 422 9.18 -4.48 23.31
CA TYR A 422 8.06 -5.19 23.92
C TYR A 422 7.05 -4.22 24.53
N TYR A 423 5.77 -4.60 24.45
CA TYR A 423 4.65 -3.76 24.88
C TYR A 423 3.69 -4.56 25.77
N LYS A 424 2.97 -3.85 26.64
CA LYS A 424 1.85 -4.44 27.37
C LYS A 424 0.71 -4.69 26.39
N ASN A 425 0.25 -5.94 26.29
CA ASN A 425 -0.82 -6.33 25.40
C ASN A 425 -1.99 -6.94 26.19
N SER A 426 -3.14 -6.26 26.22
CA SER A 426 -4.38 -6.70 26.88
C SER A 426 -5.15 -7.78 26.10
N TYR A 427 -4.76 -8.03 24.85
CA TYR A 427 -5.33 -9.03 23.94
C TYR A 427 -4.45 -10.29 23.80
N LEU A 428 -3.48 -10.48 24.71
CA LEU A 428 -2.67 -11.69 24.80
C LEU A 428 -3.56 -12.92 24.96
N THR A 429 -3.63 -13.73 23.91
CA THR A 429 -4.35 -15.00 23.92
C THR A 429 -3.66 -15.97 22.97
N LYS A 430 -3.61 -17.25 23.36
CA LYS A 430 -3.08 -18.31 22.47
C LYS A 430 -3.94 -18.51 21.23
N ASP A 431 -5.22 -18.13 21.30
CA ASP A 431 -6.22 -18.39 20.27
C ASP A 431 -6.10 -17.43 19.08
N PHE A 432 -5.60 -16.20 19.31
CA PHE A 432 -5.47 -15.17 18.27
C PHE A 432 -4.02 -14.93 17.80
N TYR A 433 -3.04 -15.64 18.36
CA TYR A 433 -1.60 -15.46 18.04
C TYR A 433 -1.10 -14.02 18.19
N MET A 434 -1.76 -13.24 19.05
CA MET A 434 -1.30 -11.91 19.41
C MET A 434 -0.25 -12.02 20.50
N ASN A 435 0.88 -11.35 20.29
CA ASN A 435 1.97 -11.27 21.26
C ASN A 435 2.28 -9.80 21.55
N SER A 436 3.32 -9.56 22.34
CA SER A 436 3.74 -8.21 22.76
C SER A 436 4.71 -7.52 21.79
N ASN A 437 4.83 -7.97 20.54
CA ASN A 437 5.73 -7.35 19.55
C ASN A 437 5.10 -6.12 18.87
N VAL A 438 5.93 -5.36 18.16
CA VAL A 438 5.52 -4.13 17.46
C VAL A 438 4.36 -4.39 16.48
N ASP A 439 4.45 -5.39 15.61
CA ASP A 439 3.44 -5.62 14.56
C ASP A 439 2.04 -5.91 15.16
N CYS A 440 1.98 -6.75 16.21
CA CYS A 440 0.73 -7.07 16.91
C CYS A 440 0.15 -5.84 17.62
N MET A 441 1.00 -5.00 18.20
CA MET A 441 0.55 -3.78 18.87
C MET A 441 0.09 -2.70 17.90
N MET A 442 0.76 -2.56 16.76
CA MET A 442 0.31 -1.67 15.69
C MET A 442 -1.06 -2.12 15.16
N GLU A 443 -1.26 -3.43 14.96
CA GLU A 443 -2.58 -3.96 14.59
C GLU A 443 -3.65 -3.65 15.63
N ILE A 444 -3.36 -3.84 16.92
CA ILE A 444 -4.29 -3.49 18.01
C ILE A 444 -4.63 -2.00 17.95
N GLY A 445 -3.63 -1.13 17.79
CA GLY A 445 -3.84 0.31 17.65
C GLY A 445 -4.76 0.66 16.48
N ILE A 446 -4.60 0.00 15.33
CA ILE A 446 -5.49 0.19 14.17
C ILE A 446 -6.93 -0.24 14.50
N TRP A 447 -7.13 -1.37 15.16
CA TRP A 447 -8.46 -1.80 15.59
C TRP A 447 -9.06 -0.89 16.67
N GLU A 448 -8.24 -0.31 17.54
CA GLU A 448 -8.66 0.68 18.52
C GLU A 448 -9.12 1.97 17.86
N GLU A 449 -8.43 2.46 16.82
CA GLU A 449 -8.92 3.58 16.00
C GLU A 449 -10.28 3.28 15.36
N TYR A 450 -10.43 2.09 14.77
CA TYR A 450 -11.73 1.67 14.21
C TYR A 450 -12.84 1.62 15.28
N LYS A 451 -12.53 1.11 16.48
CA LYS A 451 -13.48 1.05 17.60
C LYS A 451 -13.91 2.44 18.10
N LYS A 452 -13.09 3.49 17.94
CA LYS A 452 -13.53 4.85 18.27
C LYS A 452 -14.72 5.31 17.43
N ILE A 453 -14.79 4.85 16.18
CA ILE A 453 -15.92 5.08 15.27
C ILE A 453 -17.08 4.14 15.60
N TYR A 454 -16.79 2.85 15.74
CA TYR A 454 -17.78 1.80 15.99
C TYR A 454 -17.61 1.24 17.41
N LYS A 455 -18.17 1.94 18.39
CA LYS A 455 -17.95 1.70 19.83
C LYS A 455 -18.24 0.28 20.30
N ASP A 456 -19.24 -0.37 19.69
CA ASP A 456 -19.68 -1.73 20.02
C ASP A 456 -18.83 -2.82 19.36
N PHE A 457 -17.84 -2.45 18.55
CA PHE A 457 -16.99 -3.42 17.88
C PHE A 457 -16.09 -4.18 18.86
N ASP A 458 -16.11 -5.50 18.76
CA ASP A 458 -15.18 -6.38 19.46
C ASP A 458 -13.89 -6.56 18.63
N ILE A 459 -12.80 -5.98 19.14
CA ILE A 459 -11.46 -6.08 18.53
C ILE A 459 -11.01 -7.54 18.38
N ARG A 460 -11.38 -8.43 19.33
CA ARG A 460 -11.02 -9.86 19.25
C ARG A 460 -11.68 -10.52 18.04
N LYS A 461 -12.91 -10.12 17.72
CA LYS A 461 -13.63 -10.56 16.53
C LYS A 461 -12.90 -10.11 15.25
N GLY A 462 -12.47 -8.85 15.19
CA GLY A 462 -11.68 -8.31 14.07
C GLY A 462 -10.39 -9.10 13.81
N ILE A 463 -9.60 -9.32 14.86
CA ILE A 463 -8.36 -10.11 14.80
C ILE A 463 -8.63 -11.54 14.34
N SER A 464 -9.71 -12.16 14.83
CA SER A 464 -10.12 -13.52 14.46
C SER A 464 -10.45 -13.63 12.97
N ILE A 465 -11.21 -12.69 12.42
CA ILE A 465 -11.53 -12.63 10.98
C ILE A 465 -10.24 -12.56 10.16
N LEU A 466 -9.30 -11.68 10.54
CA LEU A 466 -8.05 -11.53 9.80
C LEU A 466 -7.13 -12.74 9.87
N ASN A 467 -7.09 -13.45 11.00
CA ASN A 467 -6.32 -14.68 11.11
C ASN A 467 -6.78 -15.73 10.09
N LYS A 468 -8.09 -15.78 9.81
CA LYS A 468 -8.67 -16.73 8.86
C LYS A 468 -8.50 -16.29 7.41
N VAL A 469 -8.84 -15.05 7.09
CA VAL A 469 -8.87 -14.57 5.69
C VAL A 469 -7.47 -14.25 5.15
N ALA A 470 -6.57 -13.75 5.99
CA ALA A 470 -5.22 -13.37 5.56
C ALA A 470 -4.13 -14.41 5.91
N GLY A 471 -4.54 -15.59 6.39
CA GLY A 471 -3.67 -16.72 6.70
C GLY A 471 -3.00 -16.68 8.08
N ASP A 472 -2.98 -17.85 8.72
CA ASP A 472 -2.30 -18.11 9.99
C ASP A 472 -0.77 -18.18 9.82
N CYS A 473 -0.01 -17.61 10.76
CA CYS A 473 1.46 -17.79 10.79
C CYS A 473 1.88 -19.03 11.63
N LYS A 474 0.96 -19.99 11.86
CA LYS A 474 1.03 -20.99 12.94
C LYS A 474 2.28 -21.87 12.95
N LYS A 475 2.76 -22.36 11.80
CA LYS A 475 3.86 -23.33 11.73
C LYS A 475 5.24 -22.69 11.54
N SER A 476 5.35 -21.66 10.71
CA SER A 476 6.62 -20.98 10.47
C SER A 476 7.04 -20.13 11.67
N GLN A 477 6.14 -19.31 12.25
CA GLN A 477 6.52 -18.44 13.37
C GLN A 477 7.04 -19.21 14.56
N ARG A 478 6.42 -20.33 14.98
CA ARG A 478 6.87 -21.04 16.18
C ARG A 478 8.28 -21.64 16.01
N GLN A 479 8.54 -22.27 14.88
CA GLN A 479 9.86 -22.83 14.57
C GLN A 479 10.91 -21.72 14.41
N THR A 480 10.57 -20.62 13.71
CA THR A 480 11.47 -19.48 13.53
C THR A 480 11.71 -18.76 14.85
N TRP A 481 10.71 -18.65 15.72
CA TRP A 481 10.85 -18.06 17.05
C TRP A 481 11.70 -18.91 17.98
N GLU A 482 11.52 -20.23 17.99
CA GLU A 482 12.35 -21.12 18.81
C GLU A 482 13.80 -21.11 18.33
N ASN A 483 14.03 -21.13 17.01
CA ASN A 483 15.36 -21.00 16.42
C ASN A 483 15.98 -19.61 16.67
N TYR A 484 15.19 -18.54 16.55
CA TYR A 484 15.61 -17.18 16.84
C TYR A 484 15.94 -16.98 18.32
N ARG A 485 15.09 -17.49 19.22
CA ARG A 485 15.31 -17.51 20.66
C ARG A 485 16.59 -18.25 21.00
N LYS A 486 16.81 -19.42 20.40
CA LYS A 486 18.05 -20.19 20.58
C LYS A 486 19.27 -19.39 20.08
N PHE A 487 19.21 -18.84 18.87
CA PHE A 487 20.26 -17.98 18.31
C PHE A 487 20.55 -16.77 19.19
N MET A 488 19.52 -16.06 19.65
CA MET A 488 19.66 -14.88 20.49
C MET A 488 20.20 -15.23 21.88
N ILE A 489 19.84 -16.39 22.44
CA ILE A 489 20.41 -16.89 23.70
C ILE A 489 21.88 -17.28 23.53
N GLU A 490 22.23 -17.95 22.43
CA GLU A 490 23.60 -18.36 22.12
C GLU A 490 24.49 -17.14 21.86
N ARG A 491 24.00 -16.18 21.09
CA ARG A 491 24.71 -14.95 20.70
C ARG A 491 24.74 -13.92 21.83
N TYR A 492 23.69 -13.85 22.65
CA TYR A 492 23.53 -12.90 23.75
C TYR A 492 23.05 -13.59 25.03
N PRO A 493 23.94 -14.33 25.73
CA PRO A 493 23.56 -15.10 26.92
C PRO A 493 22.90 -14.27 28.02
N TRP A 494 23.24 -12.99 28.14
CA TRP A 494 22.65 -12.06 29.11
C TRP A 494 21.15 -11.79 28.85
N MET A 495 20.63 -12.04 27.64
CA MET A 495 19.22 -11.92 27.30
C MET A 495 18.39 -13.16 27.65
N LYS A 496 19.04 -14.27 28.06
CA LYS A 496 18.39 -15.58 28.22
C LYS A 496 17.12 -15.54 29.06
N ASN A 497 17.20 -14.99 30.27
CA ASN A 497 16.05 -14.96 31.17
C ASN A 497 14.90 -14.08 30.66
N LYS A 498 15.19 -13.09 29.79
CA LYS A 498 14.20 -12.17 29.22
C LYS A 498 13.54 -12.69 27.96
N ILE A 499 14.29 -13.40 27.11
CA ILE A 499 13.71 -14.08 25.94
C ILE A 499 12.89 -15.30 26.40
N LEU A 500 13.18 -15.84 27.60
CA LEU A 500 12.46 -16.98 28.13
C LEU A 500 11.06 -16.64 28.68
N GLN A 501 10.90 -15.42 29.19
CA GLN A 501 9.63 -14.81 29.66
C GLN A 501 8.79 -14.36 28.48
#